data_AF-A0A8S0TUT7-F1
#
_entry.id   AF-A0A8S0TUT7-F1
#
_cell.length_a   1.000
_cell.length_b   1.000
_cell.length_c   1.000
_cell.angle_alpha   90.00
_cell.angle_beta   90.00
_cell.angle_gamma   90.00
#
_symmetry.space_group_name_H-M   'P 1'
#
loop_
_entity.id
_entity.type
_entity.pdbx_description
1 polymer ?
#
loop_
_entity_poly.entity_id
_entity_poly.type
_entity_poly.pdbx_seq_one_letter_code
_entity_poly.pdbx_strand_id
1 'polypeptide(L)'
;MGSEGPAPPVTIHVTGFKKFHGVAENPTETIVNNLQDYMVKRGLPKGLILGSFTILDTAGQGALVPLCQTLQSAVNQDVNVSNPRRIIWLHFGVNSGATRFAIEHRAVNEATFRCPDEMGWKPQSPLFLRMVRFHEYERLAFLLRILPMHWQRWVMK
;
A
#
# COMPACT_ATOMS: atom_id res chain seq x y z
N MET A 1 -1.19 41.22 1.49
CA MET A 1 -0.28 40.09 1.72
C MET A 1 -1.04 39.03 2.51
N GLY A 2 -1.67 38.08 1.82
CA GLY A 2 -2.43 37.03 2.50
C GLY A 2 -1.47 36.08 3.21
N SER A 3 -1.54 36.05 4.54
CA SER A 3 -0.83 35.04 5.32
C SER A 3 -1.51 33.70 5.08
N GLU A 4 -0.89 32.80 4.31
CA GLU A 4 -1.30 31.40 4.34
C GLU A 4 -1.13 30.91 5.78
N GLY A 5 -2.24 30.56 6.42
CA GLY A 5 -2.22 29.96 7.74
C GLY A 5 -1.37 28.68 7.76
N PRO A 6 -1.01 28.17 8.95
CA PRO A 6 -0.20 26.96 9.06
C PRO A 6 -0.80 25.82 8.23
N ALA A 7 0.03 25.17 7.41
CA ALA A 7 -0.41 24.09 6.56
C ALA A 7 -1.12 23.00 7.38
N PRO A 8 -2.20 22.39 6.84
CA PRO A 8 -2.94 21.38 7.57
C PRO A 8 -2.04 20.18 7.88
N PRO A 9 -2.24 19.54 9.05
CA PRO A 9 -1.52 18.32 9.39
C PRO A 9 -1.69 17.22 8.33
N VAL A 10 -0.63 16.45 8.13
CA VAL A 10 -0.58 15.35 7.17
C VAL A 10 -0.62 14.04 7.94
N THR A 11 -1.59 13.18 7.65
CA THR A 11 -1.63 11.80 8.17
C THR A 11 -1.03 10.84 7.14
N ILE A 12 -0.09 9.99 7.55
CA ILE A 12 0.44 8.91 6.70
C ILE A 12 -0.09 7.56 7.17
N HIS A 13 -0.69 6.80 6.26
CA HIS A 13 -1.01 5.39 6.44
C HIS A 13 -0.04 4.55 5.61
N VAL A 14 0.52 3.51 6.20
CA VAL A 14 1.56 2.69 5.59
C VAL A 14 1.07 1.25 5.46
N THR A 15 1.30 0.65 4.31
CA THR A 15 1.03 -0.77 4.06
C THR A 15 2.29 -1.47 3.55
N GLY A 16 2.42 -2.75 3.91
CA GLY A 16 3.45 -3.65 3.40
C GLY A 16 2.86 -5.05 3.22
N PHE A 17 3.68 -6.01 2.82
CA PHE A 17 3.23 -7.39 2.56
C PHE A 17 3.94 -8.37 3.47
N LYS A 18 3.23 -9.43 3.89
CA LYS A 18 3.81 -10.59 4.56
C LYS A 18 4.85 -11.30 3.68
N LYS A 19 5.56 -12.27 4.26
CA LYS A 19 6.35 -13.25 3.52
C LYS A 19 5.58 -13.94 2.39
N PHE A 20 6.31 -14.49 1.43
CA PHE A 20 5.77 -15.25 0.30
C PHE A 20 6.76 -16.31 -0.19
N HIS A 21 6.27 -17.24 -1.03
CA HIS A 21 6.95 -18.36 -1.69
C HIS A 21 8.48 -18.27 -1.68
N GLY A 22 9.11 -19.06 -0.79
CA GLY A 22 10.56 -19.24 -0.74
C GLY A 22 11.36 -18.05 -0.18
N VAL A 23 10.70 -16.96 0.21
CA VAL A 23 11.31 -15.80 0.86
C VAL A 23 10.94 -15.81 2.33
N ALA A 24 11.92 -16.15 3.18
CA ALA A 24 11.71 -16.26 4.63
C ALA A 24 11.29 -14.94 5.28
N GLU A 25 11.76 -13.81 4.74
CA GLU A 25 11.52 -12.47 5.28
C GLU A 25 11.20 -11.48 4.15
N ASN A 26 10.06 -10.80 4.24
CA ASN A 26 9.73 -9.72 3.33
C ASN A 26 10.28 -8.40 3.89
N PRO A 27 11.16 -7.67 3.15
CA PRO A 27 11.71 -6.42 3.65
C PRO A 27 10.63 -5.36 3.90
N THR A 28 9.50 -5.42 3.20
CA THR A 28 8.40 -4.47 3.41
C THR A 28 7.69 -4.71 4.75
N GLU A 29 7.52 -5.96 5.17
CA GLU A 29 7.00 -6.31 6.50
C GLU A 29 7.91 -5.74 7.60
N THR A 30 9.22 -5.94 7.44
CA THR A 30 10.23 -5.43 8.37
C THR A 30 10.19 -3.89 8.45
N ILE A 31 10.11 -3.20 7.31
CA ILE A 31 10.02 -1.74 7.29
C ILE A 31 8.77 -1.27 8.05
N VAL A 32 7.60 -1.81 7.71
CA VAL A 32 6.33 -1.34 8.26
C VAL A 32 6.23 -1.59 9.77
N ASN A 33 6.68 -2.76 10.24
CA ASN A 33 6.69 -3.09 11.67
C ASN A 33 7.62 -2.18 12.49
N ASN A 34 8.75 -1.77 11.92
CA ASN A 34 9.74 -0.96 12.63
C ASN A 34 9.55 0.56 12.46
N LEU A 35 8.79 1.00 11.45
CA LEU A 35 8.72 2.41 11.06
C LEU A 35 8.12 3.28 12.16
N GLN A 36 7.08 2.82 12.85
CA GLN A 36 6.45 3.56 13.94
C GLN A 36 7.47 3.85 15.06
N ASP A 37 8.13 2.81 15.56
CA ASP A 37 9.16 2.95 16.61
C ASP A 37 10.34 3.80 16.17
N TYR A 38 10.77 3.65 14.91
CA TYR A 38 11.83 4.45 14.34
C TYR A 38 11.49 5.95 14.34
N MET A 39 10.26 6.29 13.94
CA MET A 39 9.81 7.68 13.88
C MET A 39 9.60 8.29 15.27
N VAL A 40 9.12 7.52 16.23
CA VAL A 40 9.03 7.97 17.63
C VAL A 40 10.43 8.24 18.19
N LYS A 41 11.39 7.34 17.96
CA LYS A 41 12.78 7.50 18.44
C LYS A 41 13.52 8.66 17.77
N ARG A 42 13.30 8.90 16.48
CA ARG A 42 13.96 9.97 15.73
C ARG A 42 13.25 11.33 15.82
N GLY A 43 12.01 11.33 16.31
CA GLY A 43 11.14 12.49 16.32
C GLY A 43 10.32 12.61 15.02
N LEU A 44 9.11 13.13 15.16
CA LEU A 44 8.20 13.36 14.05
C LEU A 44 8.38 14.77 13.48
N PRO A 45 8.42 14.94 12.15
CA PRO A 45 8.34 16.25 11.53
C PRO A 45 7.09 17.02 11.99
N LYS A 46 7.21 18.34 12.14
CA LYS A 46 6.08 19.18 12.55
C LYS A 46 4.91 19.04 11.58
N GLY A 47 3.72 18.79 12.11
CA GLY A 47 2.50 18.61 11.33
C GLY A 47 2.34 17.22 10.71
N LEU A 48 3.23 16.27 11.00
CA LEU A 48 3.06 14.87 10.60
C LEU A 48 2.35 14.06 11.69
N ILE A 49 1.31 13.32 11.27
CA ILE A 49 0.54 12.39 12.10
C ILE A 49 0.75 10.98 11.55
N LEU A 50 1.08 10.05 12.44
CA LEU A 50 1.12 8.63 12.08
C LEU A 50 -0.30 8.06 12.12
N GLY A 51 -0.73 7.52 10.98
CA GLY A 51 -1.97 6.76 10.85
C GLY A 51 -1.73 5.28 11.14
N SER A 52 -2.30 4.42 10.29
CA SER A 52 -2.18 2.96 10.44
C SER A 52 -0.92 2.41 9.78
N PHE A 53 -0.38 1.33 10.34
CA PHE A 53 0.65 0.49 9.75
C PHE A 53 0.07 -0.91 9.57
N THR A 54 -0.20 -1.30 8.33
CA THR A 54 -0.94 -2.54 8.03
C THR A 54 -0.10 -3.50 7.20
N ILE A 55 0.04 -4.74 7.67
CA ILE A 55 0.66 -5.83 6.91
C ILE A 55 -0.43 -6.62 6.17
N LEU A 56 -0.33 -6.68 4.85
CA LEU A 56 -1.27 -7.39 3.97
C LEU A 56 -0.74 -8.78 3.61
N ASP A 57 -1.64 -9.73 3.40
CA ASP A 57 -1.24 -11.03 2.83
C ASP A 57 -0.68 -10.84 1.41
N THR A 58 0.32 -11.62 1.03
CA THR A 58 0.83 -11.65 -0.36
C THR A 58 -0.09 -12.49 -1.26
N ALA A 59 -1.37 -12.16 -1.23
CA ALA A 59 -2.42 -12.80 -2.00
C ALA A 59 -3.40 -11.75 -2.50
N GLY A 60 -3.79 -11.83 -3.78
CA GLY A 60 -4.67 -10.82 -4.38
C GLY A 60 -6.00 -10.71 -3.64
N GLN A 61 -6.65 -11.85 -3.42
CA GLN A 61 -7.92 -11.91 -2.71
C GLN A 61 -7.76 -11.71 -1.19
N GLY A 62 -6.70 -12.28 -0.60
CA GLY A 62 -6.42 -12.14 0.84
C GLY A 62 -6.11 -10.70 1.27
N ALA A 63 -5.47 -9.91 0.40
CA ALA A 63 -5.14 -8.51 0.68
C ALA A 63 -6.29 -7.53 0.46
N LEU A 64 -7.30 -7.89 -0.35
CA LEU A 64 -8.32 -6.95 -0.82
C LEU A 64 -9.13 -6.35 0.33
N VAL A 65 -9.68 -7.21 1.20
CA VAL A 65 -10.54 -6.77 2.31
C VAL A 65 -9.75 -5.90 3.32
N PRO A 66 -8.58 -6.33 3.83
CA PRO A 66 -7.77 -5.51 4.73
C PRO A 66 -7.33 -4.18 4.11
N LEU A 67 -7.01 -4.16 2.81
CA LEU A 67 -6.64 -2.94 2.10
C LEU A 67 -7.82 -1.97 2.00
N CYS A 68 -8.99 -2.44 1.56
CA CYS A 68 -10.21 -1.63 1.51
C CYS A 68 -10.59 -1.07 2.89
N GLN A 69 -10.53 -1.90 3.93
CA GLN A 69 -10.79 -1.46 5.31
C GLN A 69 -9.79 -0.39 5.77
N THR A 70 -8.50 -0.55 5.45
CA THR A 70 -7.47 0.45 5.76
C THR A 70 -7.78 1.79 5.07
N LEU A 71 -8.09 1.76 3.77
CA LEU A 71 -8.45 2.95 3.00
C LEU A 71 -9.70 3.64 3.55
N GLN A 72 -10.77 2.87 3.84
CA GLN A 72 -12.02 3.39 4.37
C GLN A 72 -11.86 3.96 5.78
N SER A 73 -11.11 3.28 6.65
CA SER A 73 -10.88 3.75 8.02
C SER A 73 -10.19 5.12 8.07
N ALA A 74 -9.30 5.40 7.12
CA ALA A 74 -8.61 6.68 7.03
C ALA A 74 -9.55 7.83 6.60
N VAL A 75 -10.57 7.53 5.78
CA VAL A 75 -11.53 8.52 5.27
C VAL A 75 -12.70 8.73 6.25
N ASN A 76 -13.15 7.67 6.91
CA ASN A 76 -14.38 7.68 7.72
C ASN A 76 -14.21 8.20 9.16
N GLN A 77 -12.98 8.48 9.61
CA GLN A 77 -12.73 8.96 10.98
C GLN A 77 -13.32 10.35 11.29
N ASP A 78 -13.81 11.11 10.31
CA ASP A 78 -14.01 12.56 10.43
C ASP A 78 -15.38 13.07 9.94
N VAL A 79 -16.50 12.48 10.40
CA VAL A 79 -17.83 13.10 10.16
C VAL A 79 -18.01 14.39 10.99
N ASN A 80 -17.17 14.62 12.02
CA ASN A 80 -17.36 15.68 13.03
C ASN A 80 -16.24 16.75 13.10
N VAL A 81 -15.25 16.75 12.20
CA VAL A 81 -14.10 17.70 12.29
C VAL A 81 -14.00 18.55 11.02
N SER A 82 -14.20 19.87 11.16
CA SER A 82 -14.27 20.84 10.05
C SER A 82 -12.92 21.24 9.43
N ASN A 83 -11.84 20.50 9.71
CA ASN A 83 -10.50 20.85 9.25
C ASN A 83 -10.10 20.03 8.02
N PRO A 84 -9.59 20.66 6.94
CA PRO A 84 -9.13 19.93 5.77
C PRO A 84 -7.93 19.05 6.15
N ARG A 85 -8.12 17.73 6.13
CA ARG A 85 -7.06 16.76 6.43
C ARG A 85 -6.33 16.37 5.15
N ARG A 86 -4.99 16.33 5.20
CA ARG A 86 -4.17 15.77 4.12
C ARG A 86 -3.82 14.33 4.47
N ILE A 87 -4.31 13.36 3.70
CA ILE A 87 -4.01 11.93 3.89
C ILE A 87 -3.03 11.48 2.80
N ILE A 88 -1.98 10.78 3.20
CA ILE A 88 -1.03 10.12 2.30
C ILE A 88 -1.08 8.62 2.60
N TRP A 89 -1.27 7.82 1.55
CA TRP A 89 -1.09 6.36 1.63
C TRP A 89 0.25 5.98 1.02
N LEU A 90 1.08 5.31 1.82
CA LEU A 90 2.36 4.77 1.41
C LEU A 90 2.23 3.24 1.33
N HIS A 91 2.32 2.69 0.13
CA HIS A 91 2.20 1.25 -0.11
C HIS A 91 3.54 0.68 -0.54
N PHE A 92 4.15 -0.14 0.31
CA PHE A 92 5.42 -0.79 0.02
C PHE A 92 5.21 -2.13 -0.68
N GLY A 93 5.92 -2.33 -1.78
CA GLY A 93 6.09 -3.62 -2.44
C GLY A 93 7.57 -3.97 -2.56
N VAL A 94 7.87 -5.26 -2.74
CA VAL A 94 9.23 -5.74 -2.98
C VAL A 94 9.47 -6.01 -4.46
N ASN A 95 10.64 -5.61 -4.95
CA ASN A 95 11.14 -5.97 -6.27
C ASN A 95 12.55 -6.54 -6.10
N SER A 96 12.70 -7.86 -6.21
CA SER A 96 13.95 -8.57 -5.95
C SER A 96 15.09 -8.22 -6.91
N GLY A 97 14.79 -7.64 -8.07
CA GLY A 97 15.79 -7.17 -9.02
C GLY A 97 16.24 -5.73 -8.80
N ALA A 98 15.62 -4.99 -7.88
CA ALA A 98 15.91 -3.57 -7.66
C ALA A 98 17.07 -3.37 -6.67
N THR A 99 17.97 -2.43 -6.99
CA THR A 99 19.09 -2.04 -6.12
C THR A 99 18.81 -0.77 -5.32
N ARG A 100 17.63 -0.16 -5.51
CA ARG A 100 17.22 1.11 -4.91
C ARG A 100 15.71 1.19 -4.80
N PHE A 101 15.21 2.09 -3.94
CA PHE A 101 13.79 2.44 -3.92
C PHE A 101 13.37 3.11 -5.23
N ALA A 102 12.15 2.80 -5.67
CA ALA A 102 11.52 3.41 -6.84
C ALA A 102 10.09 3.82 -6.48
N ILE A 103 9.64 4.94 -7.04
CA ILE A 103 8.26 5.39 -6.92
C ILE A 103 7.51 4.89 -8.16
N GLU A 104 6.43 4.17 -7.95
CA GLU A 104 5.56 3.72 -9.03
C GLU A 104 4.70 4.89 -9.51
N HIS A 105 4.84 5.25 -10.79
CA HIS A 105 4.10 6.37 -11.39
C HIS A 105 2.77 5.96 -12.01
N ARG A 106 2.54 4.65 -12.20
CA ARG A 106 1.35 4.12 -12.87
C ARG A 106 0.89 2.82 -12.24
N ALA A 107 -0.42 2.67 -12.19
CA ALA A 107 -1.15 1.46 -11.89
C ALA A 107 -1.89 1.02 -13.17
N VAL A 108 -1.95 -0.28 -13.44
CA VAL A 108 -2.69 -0.85 -14.58
C VAL A 108 -3.80 -1.76 -14.07
N ASN A 109 -4.93 -1.75 -14.76
CA ASN A 109 -6.06 -2.64 -14.46
C ASN A 109 -5.80 -4.05 -15.03
N GLU A 110 -4.74 -4.69 -14.54
CA GLU A 110 -4.31 -6.00 -15.00
C GLU A 110 -3.73 -6.81 -13.83
N ALA A 111 -4.11 -8.08 -13.76
CA ALA A 111 -3.53 -9.05 -12.84
C ALA A 111 -3.01 -10.26 -13.62
N THR A 112 -1.77 -10.15 -14.11
CA THR A 112 -1.09 -11.25 -14.82
C THR A 112 0.06 -11.75 -13.95
N PHE A 113 -0.08 -12.96 -13.38
CA PHE A 113 0.91 -13.51 -12.46
C PHE A 113 1.74 -14.62 -13.15
N ARG A 114 3.05 -14.66 -12.89
CA ARG A 114 3.92 -15.72 -13.41
C ARG A 114 3.68 -17.06 -12.70
N CYS A 115 3.44 -17.00 -11.40
CA CYS A 115 3.12 -18.12 -10.53
C CYS A 115 1.85 -17.81 -9.71
N PRO A 116 1.23 -18.82 -9.07
CA PRO A 116 0.19 -18.57 -8.07
C PRO A 116 0.68 -17.66 -6.94
N ASP A 117 -0.24 -16.94 -6.32
CA ASP A 117 0.01 -16.22 -5.07
C ASP A 117 0.02 -17.16 -3.85
N GLU A 118 0.17 -16.63 -2.63
CA GLU A 118 0.19 -17.43 -1.39
C GLU A 118 -1.09 -18.25 -1.12
N MET A 119 -2.20 -17.87 -1.75
CA MET A 119 -3.47 -18.60 -1.65
C MET A 119 -3.71 -19.51 -2.87
N GLY A 120 -2.71 -19.68 -3.73
CA GLY A 120 -2.80 -20.53 -4.92
C GLY A 120 -3.56 -19.88 -6.09
N TRP A 121 -3.89 -18.59 -6.00
CA TRP A 121 -4.59 -17.91 -7.08
C TRP A 121 -3.63 -17.45 -8.16
N LYS A 122 -3.87 -17.92 -9.40
CA LYS A 122 -3.21 -17.44 -10.61
C LYS A 122 -4.29 -17.06 -11.63
N PRO A 123 -4.46 -15.77 -11.94
CA PRO A 123 -5.49 -15.32 -12.89
C PRO A 123 -5.28 -15.96 -14.27
N GLN A 124 -6.37 -16.47 -14.87
CA GLN A 124 -6.36 -17.04 -16.23
C GLN A 124 -6.68 -16.00 -17.31
N SER A 125 -7.18 -14.83 -16.91
CA SER A 125 -7.48 -13.70 -17.78
C SER A 125 -6.92 -12.41 -17.14
N PRO A 126 -6.28 -11.53 -17.92
CA PRO A 126 -5.57 -10.36 -17.39
C PRO A 126 -6.49 -9.31 -16.77
N LEU A 127 -7.77 -9.24 -17.14
CA LEU A 127 -8.70 -8.21 -16.67
C LEU A 127 -9.06 -8.38 -15.19
N PHE A 128 -8.56 -7.48 -14.35
CA PHE A 128 -8.80 -7.50 -12.91
C PHE A 128 -10.18 -6.90 -12.53
N LEU A 129 -10.56 -5.75 -13.10
CA LEU A 129 -11.77 -5.00 -12.69
C LEU A 129 -13.08 -5.36 -13.41
N ARG A 130 -13.27 -6.59 -13.94
CA ARG A 130 -14.65 -6.97 -14.33
C ARG A 130 -15.55 -7.23 -13.10
N MET A 131 -14.96 -7.38 -11.90
CA MET A 131 -15.63 -7.89 -10.70
C MET A 131 -15.62 -6.92 -9.50
N VAL A 132 -15.12 -5.69 -9.65
CA VAL A 132 -15.27 -4.65 -8.61
C VAL A 132 -16.13 -3.53 -9.16
N ARG A 133 -17.46 -3.69 -9.07
CA ARG A 133 -18.35 -2.52 -9.16
C ARG A 133 -18.13 -1.72 -7.88
N PHE A 134 -17.25 -0.73 -7.93
CA PHE A 134 -17.26 0.39 -7.01
C PHE A 134 -18.53 1.20 -7.30
N HIS A 135 -19.68 0.71 -6.81
CA HIS A 135 -20.83 1.58 -6.63
C HIS A 135 -20.51 2.47 -5.44
N GLU A 136 -20.49 3.78 -5.69
CA GLU A 136 -20.09 4.86 -4.80
C GLU A 136 -18.59 5.03 -4.54
N TYR A 137 -18.16 6.31 -4.56
CA TYR A 137 -16.81 6.86 -4.41
C TYR A 137 -15.98 7.11 -5.69
N GLU A 138 -16.40 8.15 -6.41
CA GLU A 138 -15.71 8.91 -7.48
C GLU A 138 -14.32 9.52 -7.09
N ARG A 139 -13.64 9.05 -6.03
CA ARG A 139 -12.34 9.62 -5.60
C ARG A 139 -11.26 8.60 -5.22
N LEU A 140 -11.44 7.33 -5.56
CA LEU A 140 -10.47 6.25 -5.31
C LEU A 140 -9.80 5.75 -6.60
N ALA A 141 -9.63 6.62 -7.58
CA ALA A 141 -8.85 6.32 -8.79
C ALA A 141 -7.37 6.61 -8.53
N PHE A 142 -6.64 5.67 -7.93
CA PHE A 142 -5.20 5.45 -8.15
C PHE A 142 -4.76 4.26 -7.29
N LEU A 143 -5.10 3.05 -7.73
CA LEU A 143 -4.59 1.83 -7.11
C LEU A 143 -4.39 0.77 -8.20
N LEU A 144 -3.35 -0.05 -8.01
CA LEU A 144 -2.99 -1.26 -8.75
C LEU A 144 -1.75 -1.16 -9.66
N ARG A 145 -0.60 -0.91 -9.03
CA ARG A 145 0.51 -1.85 -9.19
C ARG A 145 0.70 -2.52 -7.84
N ILE A 146 -0.23 -3.41 -7.48
CA ILE A 146 -0.15 -4.20 -6.23
C ILE A 146 0.99 -5.23 -6.29
N LEU A 147 1.68 -5.42 -7.42
CA LEU A 147 2.87 -6.26 -7.49
C LEU A 147 3.86 -5.77 -8.57
N PRO A 148 5.02 -5.17 -8.24
CA PRO A 148 6.18 -5.30 -9.10
C PRO A 148 6.86 -6.65 -8.77
N MET A 149 6.18 -7.77 -9.01
CA MET A 149 6.86 -9.08 -9.02
C MET A 149 7.64 -9.22 -10.33
N HIS A 150 8.73 -8.46 -10.48
CA HIS A 150 9.67 -8.64 -11.57
C HIS A 150 10.64 -9.79 -11.23
N TRP A 151 10.17 -11.04 -11.34
CA TRP A 151 10.93 -12.28 -11.09
C TRP A 151 11.94 -12.58 -12.22
N GLN A 152 12.92 -11.72 -12.44
CA GLN A 152 13.96 -11.95 -13.46
C GLN A 152 15.18 -12.73 -12.94
N ARG A 153 15.20 -13.23 -11.69
CA ARG A 153 16.42 -13.93 -11.21
C ARG A 153 16.25 -14.92 -10.05
N TRP A 154 15.30 -15.83 -10.17
CA TRP A 154 15.33 -17.08 -9.39
C TRP A 154 15.27 -18.26 -10.36
N VAL A 155 16.39 -18.49 -11.05
CA VAL A 155 16.70 -19.82 -11.56
C VAL A 155 17.27 -20.57 -10.37
N MET A 156 16.54 -21.60 -9.92
CA MET A 156 17.03 -22.55 -8.93
C MET A 156 18.39 -23.07 -9.38
N LYS A 157 19.40 -22.92 -8.51
CA LYS A 157 20.44 -23.93 -8.37
C LYS A 157 20.05 -24.82 -7.21
#